data_AF-A0A6A6WHC2-F1
#
_entry.id   AF-A0A6A6WHC2-F1
#
_cell.length_a   1.000
_cell.length_b   1.000
_cell.length_c   1.000
_cell.angle_alpha   90.00
_cell.angle_beta   90.00
_cell.angle_gamma   90.00
#
_symmetry.space_group_name_H-M   'P 1'
#
loop_
_entity.id
_entity.type
_entity.pdbx_description
1 polymer ?
#
loop_
_entity_poly.entity_id
_entity_poly.type
_entity_poly.pdbx_seq_one_letter_code
_entity_poly.pdbx_strand_id
1 'polypeptide(L)'
;MLASCFAVLLTVACLQGTVVARQQGATVIFSNTNRFLFDVDGKQIDAYGAKINYFNGKYYFYGTSWANPSNFGFKFYSSVDLVNWQYENFINATGSGRPHVIYNQATKKYTLWADANTGQLVQTSDSPASGYSSGKYADLDPQYSSLHPADAGVESFGDKGYLVWSALNFADPRQGSIWPLIYQTMHISPLTSDFTNTDTTSYNVTSAAFDLVDQQTESPDLFMRNDTFYVSASNSCAFCSGSIGVLYRSKSIQGPWQRQILSGYSCGGQVEGILPLTDPTTGKVTHVWHSTTNPGGPRVGLNGHIFQPLQFNADGSAKELDCSDGARFRVSFTPGTGDTASGSYTKAVDKAPQFANYRSVCDSDVYYTLHQTWRTSKSGILQSVSVNVAAGGNKNALDIKVFRFTNIQQLLSAGYKYELLGSATFVPSANLTEVFDTATVSVNRAVKKGDMLGFSFGEKNVLGFGLGNYIPYCHLEYDLNAVEQQCDLQQPVLIEQGSGQNSPRGLNGMESPIKVRNGKGMKFHANIV
;
A
#
# COMPACT_ATOMS: atom_id res chain seq x y z
N MET A 1 90.28 -30.44 0.66
CA MET A 1 89.83 -29.04 0.52
C MET A 1 88.33 -29.06 0.25
N LEU A 2 87.51 -28.65 1.23
CA LEU A 2 86.06 -28.43 1.09
C LEU A 2 85.84 -26.94 0.84
N ALA A 3 84.97 -26.60 -0.12
CA ALA A 3 84.47 -25.24 -0.31
C ALA A 3 82.93 -25.28 -0.25
N SER A 4 82.37 -24.53 0.70
CA SER A 4 80.93 -24.39 0.93
C SER A 4 80.39 -23.17 0.17
N CYS A 5 79.33 -23.37 -0.62
CA CYS A 5 78.54 -22.29 -1.23
C CYS A 5 77.36 -21.92 -0.32
N PHE A 6 77.20 -20.63 -0.02
CA PHE A 6 76.01 -20.06 0.61
C PHE A 6 75.02 -19.61 -0.47
N ALA A 7 73.75 -20.02 -0.33
CA ALA A 7 72.63 -19.55 -1.15
C ALA A 7 71.88 -18.42 -0.42
N VAL A 8 71.61 -17.32 -1.13
CA VAL A 8 70.82 -16.18 -0.66
C VAL A 8 69.36 -16.41 -1.02
N LEU A 9 68.46 -16.40 -0.04
CA LEU A 9 67.00 -16.41 -0.24
C LEU A 9 66.49 -14.98 -0.46
N LEU A 10 65.81 -14.73 -1.58
CA LEU A 10 64.99 -13.54 -1.80
C LEU A 10 63.54 -13.84 -1.38
N THR A 11 62.99 -13.05 -0.46
CA THR A 11 61.57 -13.06 -0.10
C THR A 11 60.80 -12.04 -0.95
N VAL A 12 59.84 -12.51 -1.74
CA VAL A 12 58.89 -11.66 -2.48
C VAL A 12 57.62 -11.54 -1.63
N ALA A 13 57.29 -10.32 -1.20
CA ALA A 13 56.04 -10.02 -0.51
C ALA A 13 54.91 -9.80 -1.52
N CYS A 14 53.94 -10.72 -1.59
CA CYS A 14 52.70 -10.53 -2.34
C CYS A 14 51.72 -9.66 -1.53
N LEU A 15 51.47 -8.43 -2.01
CA LEU A 15 50.31 -7.63 -1.59
C LEU A 15 49.02 -8.29 -2.13
N GLN A 16 48.22 -8.87 -1.24
CA GLN A 16 46.86 -9.31 -1.57
C GLN A 16 45.92 -8.11 -1.47
N GLY A 17 45.54 -7.53 -2.62
CA GLY A 17 44.43 -6.60 -2.71
C GLY A 17 43.11 -7.35 -2.54
N THR A 18 42.29 -6.93 -1.56
CA THR A 18 40.92 -7.42 -1.40
C THR A 18 40.07 -6.90 -2.55
N VAL A 19 39.66 -7.80 -3.45
CA VAL A 19 38.62 -7.50 -4.44
C VAL A 19 37.30 -7.40 -3.69
N VAL A 20 36.84 -6.19 -3.41
CA VAL A 20 35.46 -5.96 -2.93
C VAL A 20 34.54 -6.26 -4.10
N ALA A 21 33.87 -7.43 -4.05
CA ALA A 21 32.82 -7.74 -5.01
C ALA A 21 31.71 -6.69 -4.89
N ARG A 22 31.48 -5.93 -5.97
CA ARG A 22 30.41 -4.92 -6.01
C ARG A 22 29.08 -5.67 -5.93
N GLN A 23 28.26 -5.37 -4.92
CA GLN A 23 26.94 -5.99 -4.77
C GLN A 23 26.10 -5.69 -6.02
N GLN A 24 25.53 -6.73 -6.63
CA GLN A 24 24.72 -6.59 -7.83
C GLN A 24 23.38 -5.92 -7.47
N GLY A 25 23.03 -4.84 -8.18
CA GLY A 25 21.75 -4.17 -8.00
C GLY A 25 20.57 -5.00 -8.51
N ALA A 26 19.41 -4.82 -7.88
CA ALA A 26 18.14 -5.34 -8.33
C ALA A 26 17.34 -4.26 -9.07
N THR A 27 16.23 -4.64 -9.70
CA THR A 27 15.32 -3.69 -10.35
C THR A 27 13.89 -3.97 -9.94
N VAL A 28 13.15 -2.91 -9.58
CA VAL A 28 11.71 -2.91 -9.40
C VAL A 28 11.03 -2.11 -10.52
N ILE A 29 9.82 -2.50 -10.89
CA ILE A 29 8.97 -1.76 -11.84
C ILE A 29 7.78 -1.21 -11.08
N PHE A 30 7.70 0.10 -10.95
CA PHE A 30 6.53 0.78 -10.41
C PHE A 30 5.52 1.12 -11.50
N SER A 31 4.25 1.21 -11.14
CA SER A 31 3.13 1.57 -12.02
C SER A 31 2.13 2.41 -11.26
N ASN A 32 1.64 3.48 -11.88
CA ASN A 32 0.58 4.33 -11.31
C ASN A 32 -0.83 3.76 -11.55
N THR A 33 -0.93 2.68 -12.34
CA THR A 33 -2.18 1.97 -12.63
C THR A 33 -2.41 0.81 -11.65
N ASN A 34 -1.33 0.13 -11.23
CA ASN A 34 -1.43 -1.01 -10.30
C ASN A 34 -1.38 -0.52 -8.86
N ARG A 35 -2.52 -0.01 -8.36
CA ARG A 35 -2.57 0.71 -7.07
C ARG A 35 -2.71 -0.20 -5.87
N PHE A 36 -3.39 -1.33 -5.99
CA PHE A 36 -3.52 -2.27 -4.87
C PHE A 36 -2.26 -3.13 -4.74
N LEU A 37 -1.65 -3.08 -3.56
CA LEU A 37 -0.54 -3.94 -3.16
C LEU A 37 -1.02 -5.02 -2.19
N PHE A 38 -0.38 -6.18 -2.24
CA PHE A 38 -0.73 -7.32 -1.40
C PHE A 38 0.51 -7.93 -0.75
N ASP A 39 0.36 -8.41 0.47
CA ASP A 39 1.39 -9.19 1.16
C ASP A 39 1.49 -10.61 0.58
N VAL A 40 2.45 -11.39 1.07
CA VAL A 40 2.72 -12.75 0.59
C VAL A 40 1.60 -13.76 0.89
N ASP A 41 0.67 -13.42 1.77
CA ASP A 41 -0.55 -14.16 2.07
C ASP A 41 -1.76 -13.67 1.24
N GLY A 42 -1.57 -12.63 0.43
CA GLY A 42 -2.57 -12.10 -0.50
C GLY A 42 -3.52 -11.09 0.14
N LYS A 43 -3.26 -10.63 1.37
CA LYS A 43 -4.03 -9.57 2.01
C LYS A 43 -3.57 -8.20 1.52
N GLN A 44 -4.46 -7.22 1.53
CA GLN A 44 -4.09 -5.85 1.15
C GLN A 44 -2.98 -5.33 2.08
N ILE A 45 -1.99 -4.67 1.49
CA ILE A 45 -1.08 -3.82 2.27
C ILE A 45 -1.89 -2.60 2.71
N ASP A 46 -2.28 -2.60 3.98
CA ASP A 46 -3.11 -1.58 4.60
C ASP A 46 -2.21 -0.64 5.40
N ALA A 47 -1.67 0.33 4.68
CA ALA A 47 -0.65 1.25 5.16
C ALA A 47 -0.90 2.67 4.62
N TYR A 48 -1.88 3.37 5.19
CA TYR A 48 -2.19 4.76 4.82
C TYR A 48 -1.23 5.74 5.48
N GLY A 49 -0.90 6.85 4.80
CA GLY A 49 -0.08 7.92 5.38
C GLY A 49 1.34 7.43 5.64
N ALA A 50 1.83 6.59 4.76
CA ALA A 50 2.91 5.68 5.04
C ALA A 50 4.27 6.13 4.51
N LYS A 51 5.32 5.58 5.11
CA LYS A 51 6.71 5.73 4.64
C LYS A 51 7.40 4.38 4.53
N ILE A 52 8.30 4.28 3.53
CA ILE A 52 9.15 3.11 3.33
C ILE A 52 10.59 3.48 3.63
N ASN A 53 11.22 2.77 4.57
CA ASN A 53 12.62 2.97 4.94
C ASN A 53 13.45 1.69 4.78
N TYR A 54 14.74 1.82 4.47
CA TYR A 54 15.65 0.70 4.43
C TYR A 54 16.45 0.59 5.74
N PHE A 55 16.18 -0.46 6.53
CA PHE A 55 16.84 -0.70 7.80
C PHE A 55 17.37 -2.13 7.88
N ASN A 56 18.60 -2.31 8.37
CA ASN A 56 19.17 -3.62 8.68
C ASN A 56 18.99 -4.66 7.55
N GLY A 57 19.17 -4.25 6.29
CA GLY A 57 19.07 -5.16 5.15
C GLY A 57 17.66 -5.42 4.65
N LYS A 58 16.63 -4.70 5.09
CA LYS A 58 15.25 -4.84 4.60
C LYS A 58 14.60 -3.49 4.37
N TYR A 59 13.66 -3.45 3.44
CA TYR A 59 12.71 -2.35 3.29
C TYR A 59 11.54 -2.58 4.26
N TYR A 60 11.18 -1.57 5.02
CA TYR A 60 10.04 -1.60 5.93
C TYR A 60 9.02 -0.57 5.51
N PHE A 61 7.76 -1.00 5.42
CA PHE A 61 6.61 -0.18 5.03
C PHE A 61 5.71 -0.01 6.23
N TYR A 62 5.62 1.23 6.72
CA TYR A 62 4.91 1.60 7.93
C TYR A 62 3.71 2.45 7.55
N GLY A 63 2.50 2.09 8.00
CA GLY A 63 1.34 2.93 7.75
C GLY A 63 0.20 2.70 8.73
N THR A 64 -0.74 3.65 8.71
CA THR A 64 -1.99 3.59 9.45
C THR A 64 -2.93 2.55 8.85
N SER A 65 -3.47 1.69 9.71
CA SER A 65 -4.40 0.65 9.34
C SER A 65 -5.84 1.14 9.40
N TRP A 66 -6.57 0.92 8.33
CA TRP A 66 -8.01 1.17 8.22
C TRP A 66 -8.83 -0.12 8.26
N ALA A 67 -8.20 -1.26 8.53
CA ALA A 67 -8.87 -2.57 8.57
C ALA A 67 -10.00 -2.64 9.61
N ASN A 68 -9.81 -2.04 10.78
CA ASN A 68 -10.79 -2.10 11.87
C ASN A 68 -10.83 -0.77 12.65
N PRO A 69 -11.89 0.04 12.50
CA PRO A 69 -12.03 1.29 13.25
C PRO A 69 -12.04 1.12 14.78
N SER A 70 -12.43 -0.06 15.28
CA SER A 70 -12.44 -0.36 16.73
C SER A 70 -11.05 -0.76 17.27
N ASN A 71 -10.09 -1.05 16.38
CA ASN A 71 -8.71 -1.37 16.73
C ASN A 71 -7.77 -0.63 15.77
N PHE A 72 -7.68 0.69 15.98
CA PHE A 72 -6.91 1.60 15.15
C PHE A 72 -5.42 1.62 15.56
N GLY A 73 -4.54 1.69 14.57
CA GLY A 73 -3.10 1.66 14.82
C GLY A 73 -2.30 1.51 13.54
N PHE A 74 -1.09 0.98 13.68
CA PHE A 74 -0.13 0.88 12.59
C PHE A 74 0.11 -0.56 12.19
N LYS A 75 0.11 -0.86 10.90
CA LYS A 75 0.59 -2.13 10.35
C LYS A 75 1.97 -1.94 9.74
N PHE A 76 2.85 -2.89 10.03
CA PHE A 76 4.23 -2.88 9.55
C PHE A 76 4.47 -4.09 8.64
N TYR A 77 5.14 -3.84 7.53
CA TYR A 77 5.52 -4.86 6.56
C TYR A 77 7.01 -4.77 6.26
N SER A 78 7.63 -5.87 5.84
CA SER A 78 9.01 -5.87 5.36
C SER A 78 9.20 -6.59 4.02
N SER A 79 10.21 -6.19 3.27
CA SER A 79 10.58 -6.83 2.00
C SER A 79 12.09 -6.74 1.74
N VAL A 80 12.64 -7.74 1.06
CA VAL A 80 14.02 -7.72 0.54
C VAL A 80 14.08 -7.30 -0.93
N ASP A 81 12.95 -7.23 -1.63
CA ASP A 81 12.88 -7.01 -3.07
C ASP A 81 11.86 -5.94 -3.50
N LEU A 82 11.23 -5.24 -2.54
CA LEU A 82 10.16 -4.25 -2.74
C LEU A 82 8.89 -4.81 -3.39
N VAL A 83 8.78 -6.14 -3.51
CA VAL A 83 7.73 -6.82 -4.26
C VAL A 83 6.98 -7.79 -3.36
N ASN A 84 7.71 -8.65 -2.65
CA ASN A 84 7.17 -9.65 -1.73
C ASN A 84 7.22 -9.09 -0.31
N TRP A 85 6.07 -8.62 0.16
CA TRP A 85 5.92 -7.99 1.47
C TRP A 85 5.44 -8.99 2.51
N GLN A 86 6.20 -9.15 3.58
CA GLN A 86 5.84 -9.92 4.77
C GLN A 86 5.12 -8.99 5.74
N TYR A 87 3.94 -9.38 6.23
CA TYR A 87 3.36 -8.74 7.41
C TYR A 87 4.21 -9.05 8.64
N GLU A 88 4.65 -8.02 9.35
CA GLU A 88 5.54 -8.14 10.51
C GLU A 88 4.75 -8.00 11.81
N ASN A 89 3.98 -6.92 11.95
CA ASN A 89 3.37 -6.58 13.23
C ASN A 89 2.23 -5.56 13.10
N PHE A 90 1.42 -5.46 14.16
CA PHE A 90 0.46 -4.39 14.37
C PHE A 90 0.71 -3.73 15.72
N ILE A 91 0.75 -2.40 15.75
CA ILE A 91 0.86 -1.61 16.97
C ILE A 91 -0.44 -0.83 17.15
N ASN A 92 -1.16 -1.08 18.24
CA ASN A 92 -2.32 -0.26 18.58
C ASN A 92 -1.83 1.15 18.92
N ALA A 93 -2.40 2.13 18.21
CA ALA A 93 -2.07 3.54 18.36
C ALA A 93 -3.36 4.34 18.17
N THR A 94 -4.36 4.05 19.01
CA THR A 94 -5.68 4.69 18.94
C THR A 94 -5.56 6.21 18.97
N GLY A 95 -6.08 6.87 17.93
CA GLY A 95 -6.01 8.33 17.79
C GLY A 95 -4.70 8.86 17.21
N SER A 96 -3.83 7.99 16.68
CA SER A 96 -2.59 8.38 16.02
C SER A 96 -2.43 7.82 14.61
N GLY A 97 -1.89 8.63 13.69
CA GLY A 97 -1.79 8.33 12.26
C GLY A 97 -0.40 8.61 11.69
N ARG A 98 -0.20 8.32 10.39
CA ARG A 98 1.00 8.62 9.60
C ARG A 98 2.33 8.25 10.30
N PRO A 99 2.55 6.96 10.62
CA PRO A 99 3.75 6.55 11.33
C PRO A 99 5.00 6.67 10.46
N HIS A 100 6.01 7.32 11.01
CA HIS A 100 7.34 7.48 10.40
C HIS A 100 8.39 6.96 11.37
N VAL A 101 9.32 6.14 10.88
CA VAL A 101 10.39 5.57 11.70
C VAL A 101 11.74 6.06 11.18
N ILE A 102 12.58 6.58 12.07
CA ILE A 102 13.98 6.96 11.78
C ILE A 102 14.93 6.22 12.72
N TYR A 103 16.16 6.00 12.29
CA TYR A 103 17.19 5.36 13.10
C TYR A 103 18.19 6.38 13.65
N ASN A 104 18.46 6.33 14.94
CA ASN A 104 19.47 7.16 15.59
C ASN A 104 20.77 6.36 15.79
N GLN A 105 21.85 6.79 15.11
CA GLN A 105 23.13 6.10 15.19
C GLN A 105 23.84 6.23 16.54
N ALA A 106 23.57 7.28 17.32
CA ALA A 106 24.21 7.49 18.62
C ALA A 106 23.56 6.63 19.71
N THR A 107 22.22 6.60 19.75
CA THR A 107 21.47 5.82 20.74
C THR A 107 21.27 4.36 20.33
N LYS A 108 21.48 4.05 19.04
CA LYS A 108 21.21 2.74 18.42
C LYS A 108 19.75 2.33 18.48
N LYS A 109 18.83 3.30 18.59
CA LYS A 109 17.38 3.09 18.65
C LYS A 109 16.70 3.51 17.35
N TYR A 110 15.58 2.87 17.07
CA TYR A 110 14.56 3.34 16.15
C TYR A 110 13.61 4.27 16.89
N THR A 111 13.28 5.40 16.30
CA THR A 111 12.30 6.34 16.84
C THR A 111 11.13 6.44 15.87
N LEU A 112 9.94 6.10 16.35
CA LEU A 112 8.67 6.28 15.66
C LEU A 112 8.09 7.64 16.03
N TRP A 113 7.68 8.38 15.01
CA TRP A 113 6.87 9.60 15.08
C TRP A 113 5.52 9.35 14.42
N ALA A 114 4.45 9.89 14.97
CA ALA A 114 3.11 9.76 14.42
C ALA A 114 2.24 10.95 14.82
N ASP A 115 1.35 11.36 13.91
CA ASP A 115 0.38 12.42 14.19
C ASP A 115 -0.58 11.97 15.29
N ALA A 116 -0.99 12.88 16.16
CA ALA A 116 -1.98 12.63 17.20
C ALA A 116 -2.78 13.89 17.53
N ASN A 117 -3.95 13.73 18.17
CA ASN A 117 -4.83 14.85 18.51
C ASN A 117 -4.16 15.94 19.39
N THR A 118 -3.15 15.58 20.18
CA THR A 118 -2.47 16.49 21.12
C THR A 118 -1.08 16.92 20.65
N GLY A 119 -0.68 16.59 19.41
CA GLY A 119 0.64 16.88 18.87
C GLY A 119 1.25 15.68 18.16
N GLN A 120 2.55 15.44 18.37
CA GLN A 120 3.29 14.39 17.69
C GLN A 120 3.69 13.29 18.68
N LEU A 121 3.17 12.08 18.50
CA LEU A 121 3.48 10.90 19.29
C LEU A 121 4.90 10.42 18.96
N VAL A 122 5.70 10.14 19.99
CA VAL A 122 7.06 9.64 19.89
C VAL A 122 7.23 8.37 20.71
N GLN A 123 7.77 7.33 20.07
CA GLN A 123 8.11 6.06 20.70
C GLN A 123 9.51 5.61 20.26
N THR A 124 10.19 4.79 21.07
CA THR A 124 11.52 4.25 20.72
C THR A 124 11.56 2.73 20.81
N SER A 125 12.42 2.09 20.01
CA SER A 125 12.61 0.65 20.00
C SER A 125 14.05 0.23 19.65
N ASP A 126 14.45 -0.97 20.04
CA ASP A 126 15.64 -1.68 19.55
C ASP A 126 15.41 -2.38 18.19
N SER A 127 14.15 -2.47 17.75
CA SER A 127 13.73 -3.16 16.54
C SER A 127 12.98 -2.22 15.61
N PRO A 128 13.19 -2.30 14.28
CA PRO A 128 12.44 -1.48 13.32
C PRO A 128 10.95 -1.82 13.29
N ALA A 129 10.52 -3.00 13.77
CA ALA A 129 9.17 -3.52 13.55
C ALA A 129 8.38 -3.87 14.84
N SER A 130 8.99 -3.83 16.01
CA SER A 130 8.36 -4.30 17.25
C SER A 130 9.00 -3.66 18.47
N GLY A 131 8.45 -3.87 19.66
CA GLY A 131 9.10 -3.46 20.92
C GLY A 131 9.12 -1.95 21.20
N TYR A 132 8.26 -1.18 20.54
CA TYR A 132 8.15 0.27 20.78
C TYR A 132 7.69 0.56 22.22
N SER A 133 8.38 1.51 22.85
CA SER A 133 8.09 1.99 24.20
C SER A 133 6.70 2.60 24.31
N SER A 134 6.23 2.86 25.54
CA SER A 134 5.10 3.76 25.75
C SER A 134 5.36 5.11 25.08
N GLY A 135 4.30 5.69 24.51
CA GLY A 135 4.38 6.96 23.80
C GLY A 135 4.52 8.16 24.72
N LYS A 136 5.23 9.17 24.22
CA LYS A 136 5.25 10.54 24.75
C LYS A 136 4.91 11.52 23.63
N TYR A 137 4.49 12.73 23.95
CA TYR A 137 4.29 13.77 22.95
C TYR A 137 5.52 14.66 22.87
N ALA A 138 5.93 15.00 21.65
CA ALA A 138 6.99 15.96 21.42
C ALA A 138 6.50 17.38 21.70
N ASP A 139 7.40 18.21 22.23
CA ASP A 139 7.23 19.65 22.28
C ASP A 139 7.40 20.20 20.85
N LEU A 140 6.54 21.14 20.47
CA LEU A 140 6.64 21.88 19.21
C LEU A 140 6.96 23.35 19.52
N ASP A 141 7.24 24.13 18.49
CA ASP A 141 7.57 25.55 18.66
C ASP A 141 6.41 26.32 19.35
N PRO A 142 6.63 26.89 20.55
CA PRO A 142 5.58 27.55 21.32
C PRO A 142 5.04 28.81 20.64
N GLN A 143 5.75 29.39 19.66
CA GLN A 143 5.27 30.50 18.84
C GLN A 143 3.97 30.14 18.10
N TYR A 144 3.78 28.85 17.78
CA TYR A 144 2.64 28.35 17.03
C TYR A 144 1.65 27.56 17.90
N SER A 145 1.71 27.71 19.23
CA SER A 145 0.83 27.04 20.20
C SER A 145 -0.67 27.40 20.06
N SER A 146 -0.99 28.48 19.36
CA SER A 146 -2.37 28.85 19.01
C SER A 146 -2.92 28.11 17.78
N LEU A 147 -2.05 27.43 17.02
CA LEU A 147 -2.42 26.58 15.89
C LEU A 147 -2.58 25.13 16.36
N HIS A 148 -3.25 24.33 15.54
CA HIS A 148 -3.40 22.90 15.80
C HIS A 148 -2.41 22.11 14.92
N PRO A 149 -1.40 21.45 15.51
CA PRO A 149 -0.50 20.57 14.77
C PRO A 149 -1.28 19.47 14.06
N ALA A 150 -0.90 19.17 12.83
CA ALA A 150 -1.55 18.16 12.00
C ALA A 150 -0.47 17.28 11.34
N ASP A 151 -0.61 16.99 10.06
CA ASP A 151 0.24 16.06 9.31
C ASP A 151 1.73 16.37 9.45
N ALA A 152 2.52 15.35 9.79
CA ALA A 152 3.96 15.45 9.86
C ALA A 152 4.71 14.32 9.14
N GLY A 153 5.97 14.61 8.81
CA GLY A 153 6.96 13.67 8.33
C GLY A 153 8.29 13.93 9.03
N VAL A 154 9.06 12.86 9.25
CA VAL A 154 10.37 12.95 9.91
C VAL A 154 11.44 12.25 9.09
N GLU A 155 12.62 12.84 9.03
CA GLU A 155 13.80 12.27 8.38
C GLU A 155 15.09 12.67 9.12
N SER A 156 16.13 11.87 8.99
CA SER A 156 17.47 12.20 9.46
C SER A 156 18.51 12.23 8.34
N PHE A 157 19.45 13.17 8.45
CA PHE A 157 20.60 13.31 7.56
C PHE A 157 21.87 13.24 8.40
N GLY A 158 22.43 12.05 8.52
CA GLY A 158 23.57 11.78 9.41
C GLY A 158 23.14 11.81 10.88
N ASP A 159 23.73 12.72 11.66
CA ASP A 159 23.48 12.90 13.10
C ASP A 159 22.37 13.92 13.40
N LYS A 160 21.80 14.55 12.37
CA LYS A 160 20.73 15.55 12.51
C LYS A 160 19.39 14.99 12.07
N GLY A 161 18.37 15.18 12.88
CA GLY A 161 16.98 14.84 12.58
C GLY A 161 16.14 16.10 12.37
N TYR A 162 15.08 15.99 11.57
CA TYR A 162 14.15 17.07 11.29
C TYR A 162 12.72 16.55 11.26
N LEU A 163 11.81 17.29 11.88
CA LEU A 163 10.37 17.13 11.75
C LEU A 163 9.86 18.21 10.80
N VAL A 164 9.14 17.83 9.75
CA VAL A 164 8.35 18.75 8.95
C VAL A 164 6.89 18.51 9.28
N TRP A 165 6.14 19.56 9.59
CA TRP A 165 4.79 19.43 10.12
C TRP A 165 3.88 20.58 9.68
N SER A 166 2.61 20.29 9.42
CA SER A 166 1.60 21.31 9.16
C SER A 166 0.86 21.72 10.43
N ALA A 167 0.34 22.94 10.42
CA ALA A 167 -0.37 23.54 11.54
C ALA A 167 -1.67 24.20 11.05
N LEU A 168 -2.81 23.59 11.38
CA LEU A 168 -4.15 24.07 11.06
C LEU A 168 -4.49 25.33 11.86
N ASN A 169 -5.07 26.32 11.19
CA ASN A 169 -5.50 27.58 11.77
C ASN A 169 -7.04 27.66 11.81
N PHE A 170 -7.63 27.10 12.87
CA PHE A 170 -9.07 27.19 13.17
C PHE A 170 -9.51 28.58 13.71
N ALA A 171 -8.61 29.54 13.77
CA ALA A 171 -8.90 30.92 14.18
C ALA A 171 -8.79 31.90 13.01
N ASP A 172 -8.48 31.43 11.78
CA ASP A 172 -8.39 32.31 10.62
C ASP A 172 -9.76 32.98 10.36
N PRO A 173 -9.83 34.32 10.21
CA PRO A 173 -11.11 35.01 9.99
C PRO A 173 -11.80 34.62 8.67
N ARG A 174 -11.08 33.98 7.75
CA ARG A 174 -11.60 33.48 6.47
C ARG A 174 -12.11 32.05 6.56
N GLN A 175 -12.04 31.39 7.72
CA GLN A 175 -12.47 30.00 7.89
C GLN A 175 -13.97 29.82 7.56
N GLY A 176 -14.34 28.61 7.16
CA GLY A 176 -15.72 28.30 6.75
C GLY A 176 -16.07 28.80 5.33
N SER A 177 -15.11 29.31 4.56
CA SER A 177 -15.25 29.50 3.13
C SER A 177 -15.54 28.15 2.45
N ILE A 178 -16.33 28.17 1.38
CA ILE A 178 -16.60 26.96 0.57
C ILE A 178 -15.28 26.37 0.04
N TRP A 179 -14.28 27.22 -0.24
CA TRP A 179 -12.98 26.79 -0.71
C TRP A 179 -11.88 27.83 -0.37
N PRO A 180 -10.90 27.50 0.48
CA PRO A 180 -10.82 26.31 1.35
C PRO A 180 -11.61 26.50 2.65
N LEU A 181 -12.00 25.39 3.28
CA LEU A 181 -12.73 25.41 4.56
C LEU A 181 -11.83 25.82 5.75
N ILE A 182 -10.55 25.46 5.68
CA ILE A 182 -9.56 25.66 6.74
C ILE A 182 -8.25 26.13 6.13
N TYR A 183 -7.49 26.97 6.84
CA TYR A 183 -6.16 27.43 6.43
C TYR A 183 -5.10 26.78 7.30
N GLN A 184 -3.88 26.62 6.79
CA GLN A 184 -2.76 26.06 7.54
C GLN A 184 -1.41 26.57 7.05
N THR A 185 -0.37 26.23 7.79
CA THR A 185 1.02 26.58 7.47
C THR A 185 1.91 25.36 7.63
N MET A 186 3.03 25.32 6.91
CA MET A 186 4.02 24.24 7.00
C MET A 186 5.28 24.74 7.69
N HIS A 187 5.86 23.90 8.55
CA HIS A 187 6.99 24.20 9.41
C HIS A 187 8.04 23.10 9.34
N ILE A 188 9.30 23.45 9.54
CA ILE A 188 10.40 22.49 9.76
C ILE A 188 11.10 22.81 11.08
N SER A 189 11.26 21.79 11.93
CA SER A 189 11.88 21.86 13.25
C SER A 189 13.05 20.88 13.33
N PRO A 190 14.25 21.30 13.76
CA PRO A 190 15.32 20.39 14.14
C PRO A 190 14.90 19.50 15.32
N LEU A 191 15.42 18.28 15.36
CA LEU A 191 15.24 17.36 16.48
C LEU A 191 16.38 17.47 17.49
N THR A 192 16.09 17.07 18.73
CA THR A 192 17.10 16.79 19.75
C THR A 192 18.05 15.67 19.28
N SER A 193 19.27 15.63 19.81
CA SER A 193 20.31 14.65 19.39
C SER A 193 19.93 13.17 19.54
N ASP A 194 18.94 12.85 20.39
CA ASP A 194 18.39 11.51 20.58
C ASP A 194 17.18 11.21 19.66
N PHE A 195 16.77 12.19 18.84
CA PHE A 195 15.62 12.18 17.94
C PHE A 195 14.27 12.00 18.64
N THR A 196 14.16 12.24 19.95
CA THR A 196 12.93 11.98 20.71
C THR A 196 12.12 13.24 21.07
N ASN A 197 12.55 14.42 20.63
CA ASN A 197 11.83 15.69 20.75
C ASN A 197 12.29 16.68 19.67
N THR A 198 11.59 17.81 19.50
CA THR A 198 12.11 18.95 18.71
C THR A 198 13.03 19.83 19.57
N ASP A 199 13.78 20.73 18.94
CA ASP A 199 14.53 21.79 19.64
C ASP A 199 13.66 23.01 19.99
N THR A 200 12.33 22.88 19.84
CA THR A 200 11.30 23.91 20.06
C THR A 200 11.44 25.18 19.23
N THR A 201 12.22 25.14 18.16
CA THR A 201 12.27 26.18 17.12
C THR A 201 11.77 25.62 15.80
N SER A 202 10.99 26.39 15.05
CA SER A 202 10.58 26.03 13.69
C SER A 202 10.80 27.16 12.69
N TYR A 203 10.84 26.78 11.41
CA TYR A 203 10.92 27.72 10.29
C TYR A 203 9.83 27.41 9.27
N ASN A 204 9.19 28.45 8.72
CA ASN A 204 8.15 28.26 7.71
C ASN A 204 8.72 27.64 6.43
N VAL A 205 8.06 26.59 5.93
CA VAL A 205 8.29 26.00 4.60
C VAL A 205 7.27 26.59 3.63
N THR A 206 7.59 27.75 3.06
CA THR A 206 6.68 28.48 2.16
C THR A 206 7.43 29.14 1.01
N SER A 207 6.77 29.24 -0.15
CA SER A 207 7.28 30.08 -1.23
C SER A 207 7.28 31.57 -0.83
N ALA A 208 8.01 32.39 -1.58
CA ALA A 208 8.00 33.84 -1.42
C ALA A 208 6.63 34.49 -1.69
N ALA A 209 5.73 33.79 -2.41
CA ALA A 209 4.39 34.30 -2.70
C ALA A 209 3.45 34.16 -1.50
N PHE A 210 3.64 33.13 -0.67
CA PHE A 210 2.74 32.75 0.44
C PHE A 210 1.26 32.79 0.04
N ASP A 211 0.96 32.20 -1.12
CA ASP A 211 -0.38 32.21 -1.70
C ASP A 211 -1.27 31.11 -1.10
N LEU A 212 -2.45 30.90 -1.70
CA LEU A 212 -3.40 29.90 -1.21
C LEU A 212 -2.81 28.48 -1.22
N VAL A 213 -1.91 28.14 -2.15
CA VAL A 213 -1.29 26.82 -2.18
C VAL A 213 -0.41 26.63 -0.95
N ASP A 214 0.40 27.62 -0.58
CA ASP A 214 1.22 27.58 0.64
C ASP A 214 0.37 27.54 1.92
N GLN A 215 -0.79 28.22 1.90
CA GLN A 215 -1.72 28.26 3.04
C GLN A 215 -2.60 27.01 3.16
N GLN A 216 -2.36 25.99 2.34
CA GLN A 216 -3.14 24.76 2.27
C GLN A 216 -2.27 23.50 2.33
N THR A 217 -0.96 23.58 2.52
CA THR A 217 -0.10 22.40 2.45
C THR A 217 -0.19 21.49 3.67
N GLU A 218 -0.33 20.18 3.44
CA GLU A 218 -0.33 19.08 4.42
C GLU A 218 0.53 17.90 3.93
N SER A 219 0.53 16.80 4.68
CA SER A 219 1.18 15.53 4.34
C SER A 219 2.67 15.65 3.95
N PRO A 220 3.49 16.35 4.74
CA PRO A 220 4.87 16.58 4.34
C PRO A 220 5.73 15.31 4.45
N ASP A 221 6.74 15.21 3.59
CA ASP A 221 7.93 14.39 3.83
C ASP A 221 9.17 15.15 3.35
N LEU A 222 10.34 14.73 3.83
CA LEU A 222 11.61 15.46 3.68
C LEU A 222 12.69 14.55 3.09
N PHE A 223 13.44 15.05 2.13
CA PHE A 223 14.67 14.41 1.65
C PHE A 223 15.74 15.44 1.30
N MET A 224 16.97 14.98 1.14
CA MET A 224 18.09 15.83 0.73
C MET A 224 18.73 15.29 -0.54
N ARG A 225 19.02 16.19 -1.49
CA ARG A 225 19.74 15.85 -2.72
C ARG A 225 20.71 16.97 -3.08
N ASN A 226 22.00 16.65 -3.22
CA ASN A 226 23.07 17.58 -3.59
C ASN A 226 23.09 18.83 -2.69
N ASP A 227 23.13 18.63 -1.37
CA ASP A 227 23.11 19.69 -0.35
C ASP A 227 21.92 20.66 -0.49
N THR A 228 20.78 20.16 -0.96
CA THR A 228 19.51 20.89 -1.05
C THR A 228 18.46 20.08 -0.32
N PHE A 229 17.76 20.71 0.62
CA PHE A 229 16.57 20.17 1.25
C PHE A 229 15.40 20.24 0.29
N TYR A 230 14.61 19.18 0.27
CA TYR A 230 13.35 19.12 -0.45
C TYR A 230 12.25 18.68 0.50
N VAL A 231 11.14 19.41 0.50
CA VAL A 231 9.92 19.01 1.23
C VAL A 231 8.85 18.71 0.19
N SER A 232 8.44 17.45 0.09
CA SER A 232 7.21 17.10 -0.62
C SER A 232 6.01 17.38 0.27
N ALA A 233 4.91 17.86 -0.29
CA ALA A 233 3.65 18.02 0.41
C ALA A 233 2.49 17.92 -0.59
N SER A 234 1.26 17.93 -0.08
CA SER A 234 0.05 18.09 -0.89
C SER A 234 -0.81 19.23 -0.36
N ASN A 235 -1.86 19.62 -1.08
CA ASN A 235 -2.88 20.49 -0.49
C ASN A 235 -3.98 19.74 0.26
N SER A 236 -4.56 20.41 1.26
CA SER A 236 -5.64 19.89 2.08
C SER A 236 -6.85 19.46 1.28
N CYS A 237 -7.22 18.20 1.45
CA CYS A 237 -8.39 17.64 0.82
C CYS A 237 -9.08 16.53 1.62
N ALA A 238 -8.61 16.25 2.84
CA ALA A 238 -9.00 15.08 3.63
C ALA A 238 -8.83 13.78 2.81
N PHE A 239 -9.89 13.00 2.63
CA PHE A 239 -9.89 11.73 1.93
C PHE A 239 -10.32 11.86 0.46
N CYS A 240 -9.68 12.79 -0.27
CA CYS A 240 -10.04 13.06 -1.66
C CYS A 240 -9.42 12.07 -2.67
N SER A 241 -9.99 12.02 -3.87
CA SER A 241 -9.48 11.27 -5.02
C SER A 241 -8.37 12.00 -5.79
N GLY A 242 -7.40 12.56 -5.05
CA GLY A 242 -6.26 13.26 -5.60
C GLY A 242 -6.16 14.72 -5.17
N SER A 243 -4.95 15.16 -4.84
CA SER A 243 -4.63 16.53 -4.44
C SER A 243 -3.46 17.07 -5.25
N ILE A 244 -3.29 18.40 -5.23
CA ILE A 244 -2.09 19.03 -5.80
C ILE A 244 -0.87 18.47 -5.08
N GLY A 245 0.13 18.03 -5.84
CA GLY A 245 1.42 17.59 -5.31
C GLY A 245 2.43 18.72 -5.44
N VAL A 246 3.02 19.14 -4.33
CA VAL A 246 3.99 20.23 -4.28
C VAL A 246 5.36 19.74 -3.81
N LEU A 247 6.39 20.43 -4.28
CA LEU A 247 7.76 20.22 -3.85
C LEU A 247 8.41 21.57 -3.55
N TYR A 248 8.82 21.76 -2.31
CA TYR A 248 9.65 22.88 -1.89
C TYR A 248 11.11 22.48 -1.96
N ARG A 249 12.00 23.43 -2.29
CA ARG A 249 13.45 23.23 -2.22
C ARG A 249 14.16 24.44 -1.61
N SER A 250 15.19 24.17 -0.81
CA SER A 250 16.08 25.21 -0.27
C SER A 250 17.46 24.68 0.08
N LYS A 251 18.44 25.58 0.14
CA LYS A 251 19.80 25.29 0.66
C LYS A 251 19.88 25.32 2.18
N SER A 252 18.85 25.86 2.85
CA SER A 252 18.78 25.95 4.31
C SER A 252 17.37 25.63 4.78
N ILE A 253 17.22 25.07 5.98
CA ILE A 253 15.89 24.84 6.58
C ILE A 253 15.14 26.15 6.85
N GLN A 254 15.86 27.26 7.02
CA GLN A 254 15.33 28.61 7.17
C GLN A 254 14.82 29.22 5.84
N GLY A 255 15.05 28.55 4.71
CA GLY A 255 14.75 29.10 3.40
C GLY A 255 15.88 30.00 2.83
N PRO A 256 15.56 30.81 1.81
CA PRO A 256 14.25 30.93 1.16
C PRO A 256 13.86 29.61 0.45
N TRP A 257 12.57 29.26 0.50
CA TRP A 257 12.06 28.08 -0.19
C TRP A 257 11.50 28.44 -1.56
N GLN A 258 11.85 27.64 -2.56
CA GLN A 258 11.23 27.70 -3.88
C GLN A 258 10.23 26.56 -4.01
N ARG A 259 8.99 26.86 -4.40
CA ARG A 259 7.93 25.86 -4.59
C ARG A 259 7.78 25.51 -6.06
N GLN A 260 7.52 24.23 -6.32
CA GLN A 260 7.02 23.72 -7.59
C GLN A 260 5.72 22.93 -7.36
N ILE A 261 4.78 23.03 -8.29
CA ILE A 261 3.65 22.11 -8.39
C ILE A 261 4.08 21.00 -9.35
N LEU A 262 4.08 19.76 -8.89
CA LEU A 262 4.48 18.60 -9.70
C LEU A 262 3.30 17.91 -10.39
N SER A 263 2.09 18.10 -9.86
CA SER A 263 0.86 17.56 -10.44
C SER A 263 -0.36 18.28 -9.85
N GLY A 264 -1.39 18.50 -10.67
CA GLY A 264 -2.66 19.09 -10.20
C GLY A 264 -3.52 18.13 -9.36
N TYR A 265 -3.25 16.82 -9.41
CA TYR A 265 -4.04 15.79 -8.74
C TYR A 265 -3.21 14.58 -8.24
N SER A 266 -1.88 14.68 -8.29
CA SER A 266 -0.90 13.66 -7.86
C SER A 266 -1.27 12.24 -8.30
N CYS A 267 -1.66 12.12 -9.56
CA CYS A 267 -2.11 10.87 -10.18
C CYS A 267 -3.26 10.16 -9.43
N GLY A 268 -4.13 10.92 -8.77
CA GLY A 268 -5.27 10.43 -8.00
C GLY A 268 -4.92 10.09 -6.55
N GLY A 269 -3.81 10.63 -6.04
CA GLY A 269 -3.34 10.38 -4.69
C GLY A 269 -2.99 11.63 -3.89
N GLN A 270 -2.48 11.40 -2.69
CA GLN A 270 -1.90 12.36 -1.77
C GLN A 270 -0.52 11.84 -1.36
N VAL A 271 0.50 12.68 -1.43
CA VAL A 271 1.86 12.28 -1.03
C VAL A 271 1.87 11.82 0.43
N GLU A 272 2.64 10.77 0.69
CA GLU A 272 2.79 10.22 2.02
C GLU A 272 4.23 9.90 2.38
N GLY A 273 5.10 9.78 1.38
CA GLY A 273 6.53 9.67 1.60
C GLY A 273 7.35 9.79 0.33
N ILE A 274 8.66 9.88 0.53
CA ILE A 274 9.68 9.78 -0.50
C ILE A 274 10.57 8.59 -0.17
N LEU A 275 10.62 7.60 -1.06
CA LEU A 275 11.44 6.41 -0.91
C LEU A 275 12.78 6.59 -1.64
N PRO A 276 13.91 6.72 -0.93
CA PRO A 276 15.23 6.74 -1.56
C PRO A 276 15.68 5.31 -1.93
N LEU A 277 15.92 5.07 -3.22
CA LEU A 277 16.47 3.81 -3.73
C LEU A 277 17.87 4.02 -4.29
N THR A 278 18.86 3.39 -3.67
CA THR A 278 20.26 3.45 -4.09
C THR A 278 20.56 2.32 -5.06
N ASP A 279 21.14 2.61 -6.22
CA ASP A 279 21.76 1.60 -7.07
C ASP A 279 23.16 1.25 -6.52
N PRO A 280 23.39 0.01 -6.02
CA PRO A 280 24.67 -0.36 -5.42
C PRO A 280 25.82 -0.40 -6.45
N THR A 281 25.50 -0.44 -7.75
CA THR A 281 26.49 -0.44 -8.83
C THR A 281 27.05 0.96 -9.08
N THR A 282 26.18 1.97 -9.07
CA THR A 282 26.55 3.36 -9.43
C THR A 282 26.63 4.29 -8.23
N GLY A 283 26.07 3.93 -7.08
CA GLY A 283 25.88 4.79 -5.92
C GLY A 283 24.78 5.86 -6.13
N LYS A 284 24.09 5.86 -7.28
CA LYS A 284 23.06 6.84 -7.59
C LYS A 284 21.81 6.56 -6.74
N VAL A 285 21.32 7.60 -6.06
CA VAL A 285 20.04 7.58 -5.35
C VAL A 285 18.92 8.09 -6.26
N THR A 286 17.88 7.28 -6.43
CA THR A 286 16.61 7.67 -7.04
C THR A 286 15.59 7.92 -5.94
N HIS A 287 15.07 9.13 -5.87
CA HIS A 287 14.00 9.48 -4.92
C HIS A 287 12.66 9.15 -5.57
N VAL A 288 11.89 8.25 -4.97
CA VAL A 288 10.62 7.78 -5.50
C VAL A 288 9.49 8.48 -4.75
N TRP A 289 8.69 9.24 -5.49
CA TRP A 289 7.44 9.81 -5.01
C TRP A 289 6.46 8.69 -4.69
N HIS A 290 5.96 8.68 -3.45
CA HIS A 290 4.99 7.71 -2.96
C HIS A 290 3.74 8.44 -2.46
N SER A 291 2.58 8.09 -3.03
CA SER A 291 1.29 8.61 -2.59
C SER A 291 0.33 7.48 -2.29
N THR A 292 -0.54 7.70 -1.30
CA THR A 292 -1.76 6.91 -1.16
C THR A 292 -2.83 7.46 -2.12
N THR A 293 -3.56 6.55 -2.77
CA THR A 293 -4.76 6.86 -3.55
C THR A 293 -6.00 6.47 -2.78
N ASN A 294 -7.01 7.33 -2.77
CA ASN A 294 -8.32 7.05 -2.15
C ASN A 294 -9.41 7.16 -3.23
N PRO A 295 -10.44 6.29 -3.26
CA PRO A 295 -11.58 6.46 -4.16
C PRO A 295 -12.38 7.76 -3.93
N GLY A 296 -12.17 8.44 -2.81
CA GLY A 296 -12.90 9.63 -2.39
C GLY A 296 -13.96 9.29 -1.34
N GLY A 297 -14.05 10.13 -0.30
CA GLY A 297 -15.08 10.00 0.73
C GLY A 297 -14.72 9.02 1.85
N PRO A 298 -15.70 8.42 2.54
CA PRO A 298 -15.46 7.74 3.82
C PRO A 298 -14.81 6.36 3.71
N ARG A 299 -14.65 5.80 2.49
CA ARG A 299 -14.14 4.43 2.28
C ARG A 299 -12.62 4.38 2.20
N VAL A 300 -11.96 4.86 3.25
CA VAL A 300 -10.49 4.99 3.29
C VAL A 300 -9.79 3.63 3.20
N GLY A 301 -10.39 2.54 3.70
CA GLY A 301 -9.84 1.18 3.60
C GLY A 301 -9.68 0.65 2.17
N LEU A 302 -10.35 1.25 1.18
CA LEU A 302 -10.20 0.90 -0.23
C LEU A 302 -9.03 1.64 -0.91
N ASN A 303 -8.09 2.14 -0.12
CA ASN A 303 -6.92 2.85 -0.60
C ASN A 303 -5.96 1.93 -1.38
N GLY A 304 -5.08 2.57 -2.14
CA GLY A 304 -3.95 1.94 -2.81
C GLY A 304 -2.76 2.89 -2.83
N HIS A 305 -1.70 2.55 -3.55
CA HIS A 305 -0.47 3.30 -3.59
C HIS A 305 0.00 3.56 -5.02
N ILE A 306 0.65 4.69 -5.24
CA ILE A 306 1.40 4.97 -6.47
C ILE A 306 2.86 5.24 -6.12
N PHE A 307 3.73 4.83 -7.02
CA PHE A 307 5.18 5.01 -6.90
C PHE A 307 5.73 5.47 -8.24
N GLN A 308 6.50 6.55 -8.25
CA GLN A 308 7.21 6.96 -9.45
C GLN A 308 8.50 7.73 -9.11
N PRO A 309 9.58 7.56 -9.88
CA PRO A 309 10.81 8.28 -9.63
C PRO A 309 10.65 9.77 -9.91
N LEU A 310 11.07 10.62 -8.98
CA LEU A 310 11.24 12.04 -9.22
C LEU A 310 12.40 12.25 -10.21
N GLN A 311 12.12 12.98 -11.29
CA GLN A 311 13.14 13.40 -12.25
C GLN A 311 13.53 14.85 -11.98
N PHE A 312 14.84 15.13 -11.97
CA PHE A 312 15.36 16.47 -11.69
C PHE A 312 16.10 17.02 -12.90
N ASN A 313 15.90 18.31 -13.16
CA ASN A 313 16.71 19.12 -14.05
C ASN A 313 18.09 19.41 -13.42
N ALA A 314 19.01 19.93 -14.22
CA ALA A 314 20.37 20.23 -13.79
C ALA A 314 20.42 21.29 -12.66
N ASP A 315 19.48 22.23 -12.65
CA ASP A 315 19.36 23.27 -11.62
C ASP A 315 18.77 22.73 -10.31
N GLY A 316 18.31 21.48 -10.27
CA GLY A 316 17.67 20.84 -9.13
C GLY A 316 16.15 21.01 -9.08
N SER A 317 15.52 21.65 -10.07
CA SER A 317 14.06 21.66 -10.16
C SER A 317 13.55 20.26 -10.56
N ALA A 318 12.42 19.82 -10.01
CA ALA A 318 11.79 18.56 -10.41
C ALA A 318 10.93 18.75 -11.66
N LYS A 319 10.82 17.70 -12.48
CA LYS A 319 9.82 17.61 -13.55
C LYS A 319 8.47 17.21 -12.98
N GLU A 320 7.41 17.46 -13.73
CA GLU A 320 6.06 17.02 -13.40
C GLU A 320 5.98 15.49 -13.27
N LEU A 321 5.04 15.03 -12.44
CA LEU A 321 4.72 13.61 -12.28
C LEU A 321 4.05 13.08 -13.56
N ASP A 322 4.43 11.86 -13.96
CA ASP A 322 3.83 11.18 -15.09
C ASP A 322 2.60 10.39 -14.63
N CYS A 323 1.42 11.00 -14.83
CA CYS A 323 0.14 10.40 -14.50
C CYS A 323 -0.55 9.71 -15.69
N SER A 324 0.19 9.41 -16.76
CA SER A 324 -0.38 8.73 -17.93
C SER A 324 -0.84 7.31 -17.59
N ASP A 325 -1.94 6.88 -18.22
CA ASP A 325 -2.45 5.53 -18.07
C ASP A 325 -1.42 4.50 -18.55
N GLY A 326 -1.10 3.52 -17.71
CA GLY A 326 -0.12 2.48 -18.01
C GLY A 326 1.34 2.91 -17.86
N ALA A 327 1.63 4.10 -17.31
CA ALA A 327 2.99 4.53 -17.01
C ALA A 327 3.73 3.50 -16.15
N ARG A 328 4.97 3.17 -16.53
CA ARG A 328 5.82 2.18 -15.86
C ARG A 328 7.22 2.74 -15.66
N PHE A 329 7.72 2.60 -14.44
CA PHE A 329 9.00 3.18 -14.04
C PHE A 329 9.95 2.10 -13.55
N ARG A 330 11.05 1.92 -14.27
CA ARG A 330 12.11 0.99 -13.90
C ARG A 330 13.09 1.70 -12.95
N VAL A 331 13.23 1.19 -11.73
CA VAL A 331 14.14 1.77 -10.73
C VAL A 331 15.10 0.70 -10.21
N SER A 332 16.40 1.00 -10.26
CA SER A 332 17.44 0.15 -9.67
C SER A 332 17.51 0.40 -8.17
N PHE A 333 17.74 -0.66 -7.39
CA PHE A 333 17.82 -0.58 -5.93
C PHE A 333 18.78 -1.62 -5.35
N THR A 334 19.18 -1.41 -4.09
CA THR A 334 19.97 -2.35 -3.29
C THR A 334 19.05 -3.46 -2.77
N PRO A 335 19.17 -4.72 -3.25
CA PRO A 335 18.36 -5.80 -2.69
C PRO A 335 18.68 -5.97 -1.20
N GLY A 336 17.64 -6.32 -0.45
CA GLY A 336 17.76 -6.68 0.95
C GLY A 336 18.54 -7.99 1.16
N THR A 337 18.87 -8.28 2.40
CA THR A 337 19.56 -9.49 2.84
C THR A 337 18.56 -10.53 3.34
N GLY A 338 18.77 -11.79 2.94
CA GLY A 338 17.93 -12.92 3.34
C GLY A 338 17.01 -13.39 2.23
N ASP A 339 16.14 -14.34 2.56
CA ASP A 339 15.25 -14.97 1.59
C ASP A 339 14.06 -14.06 1.25
N THR A 340 13.63 -14.12 -0.01
CA THR A 340 12.35 -13.54 -0.43
C THR A 340 11.21 -14.17 0.38
N ALA A 341 10.38 -13.32 0.97
CA ALA A 341 9.23 -13.77 1.77
C ALA A 341 8.27 -14.64 0.92
N SER A 342 7.67 -15.64 1.55
CA SER A 342 6.67 -16.49 0.90
C SER A 342 5.54 -16.87 1.86
N GLY A 343 4.32 -16.74 1.36
CA GLY A 343 3.07 -17.02 2.07
C GLY A 343 2.06 -17.72 1.17
N SER A 344 0.83 -17.80 1.66
CA SER A 344 -0.27 -18.55 1.05
C SER A 344 -0.52 -18.14 -0.40
N TYR A 345 -0.54 -16.84 -0.69
CA TYR A 345 -0.77 -16.35 -2.05
C TYR A 345 0.41 -16.62 -2.99
N THR A 346 1.64 -16.39 -2.53
CA THR A 346 2.84 -16.65 -3.36
C THR A 346 3.01 -18.13 -3.70
N LYS A 347 2.62 -19.03 -2.78
CA LYS A 347 2.67 -20.50 -2.96
C LYS A 347 1.49 -21.06 -3.75
N ALA A 348 0.36 -20.34 -3.80
CA ALA A 348 -0.80 -20.74 -4.59
C ALA A 348 -0.45 -20.82 -6.08
N VAL A 349 -0.86 -21.93 -6.71
CA VAL A 349 -0.66 -22.21 -8.14
C VAL A 349 -1.82 -21.70 -8.98
N ASP A 350 -3.04 -21.83 -8.46
CA ASP A 350 -4.26 -21.30 -9.09
C ASP A 350 -4.61 -19.97 -8.41
N LYS A 351 -4.34 -18.84 -9.07
CA LYS A 351 -4.55 -17.51 -8.48
C LYS A 351 -4.76 -16.43 -9.52
N ALA A 352 -5.43 -15.37 -9.12
CA ALA A 352 -5.47 -14.12 -9.89
C ALA A 352 -4.06 -13.49 -9.95
N PRO A 353 -3.71 -12.73 -11.01
CA PRO A 353 -2.36 -12.18 -11.19
C PRO A 353 -1.95 -11.19 -10.08
N GLN A 354 -0.71 -11.21 -9.62
CA GLN A 354 -0.26 -10.31 -8.54
C GLN A 354 -0.34 -8.83 -8.92
N PHE A 355 0.07 -8.50 -10.15
CA PHE A 355 0.20 -7.12 -10.65
C PHE A 355 -0.85 -6.76 -11.70
N ALA A 356 -2.11 -7.15 -11.50
CA ALA A 356 -3.21 -6.69 -12.34
C ALA A 356 -3.67 -5.27 -11.94
N ASN A 357 -4.33 -4.57 -12.86
CA ASN A 357 -5.06 -3.34 -12.57
C ASN A 357 -6.38 -3.68 -11.86
N TYR A 358 -6.31 -3.85 -10.54
CA TYR A 358 -7.47 -4.17 -9.74
C TYR A 358 -8.36 -2.95 -9.51
N ARG A 359 -9.67 -3.14 -9.58
CA ARG A 359 -10.70 -2.15 -9.25
C ARG A 359 -11.54 -2.65 -8.09
N SER A 360 -11.79 -1.78 -7.12
CA SER A 360 -12.79 -2.03 -6.08
C SER A 360 -14.18 -1.97 -6.68
N VAL A 361 -14.95 -3.04 -6.54
CA VAL A 361 -16.36 -3.11 -6.95
C VAL A 361 -17.19 -3.45 -5.72
N CYS A 362 -18.21 -2.64 -5.44
CA CYS A 362 -19.06 -2.76 -4.26
C CYS A 362 -20.52 -2.96 -4.70
N ASP A 363 -20.85 -4.14 -5.20
CA ASP A 363 -22.19 -4.46 -5.72
C ASP A 363 -22.69 -5.86 -5.29
N SER A 364 -21.90 -6.54 -4.47
CA SER A 364 -22.06 -7.97 -4.21
C SER A 364 -22.74 -8.22 -2.86
N ASP A 365 -23.95 -8.79 -2.90
CA ASP A 365 -24.96 -9.10 -1.84
C ASP A 365 -26.38 -8.54 -2.11
N VAL A 366 -26.52 -7.21 -2.23
CA VAL A 366 -27.77 -6.48 -2.42
C VAL A 366 -28.21 -6.55 -3.89
N TYR A 367 -27.23 -6.51 -4.81
CA TYR A 367 -27.51 -6.50 -6.24
C TYR A 367 -27.19 -7.83 -6.91
N TYR A 368 -26.08 -8.49 -6.55
CA TYR A 368 -25.63 -9.70 -7.22
C TYR A 368 -25.06 -10.78 -6.28
N THR A 369 -25.30 -12.04 -6.62
CA THR A 369 -24.43 -13.16 -6.28
C THR A 369 -23.44 -13.35 -7.42
N LEU A 370 -22.15 -13.45 -7.10
CA LEU A 370 -21.08 -13.63 -8.07
C LEU A 370 -20.58 -15.07 -8.05
N HIS A 371 -20.17 -15.57 -9.21
CA HIS A 371 -19.50 -16.86 -9.33
C HIS A 371 -18.24 -16.70 -10.17
N GLN A 372 -17.08 -16.86 -9.55
CA GLN A 372 -15.80 -16.93 -10.26
C GLN A 372 -15.47 -18.39 -10.53
N THR A 373 -15.10 -18.70 -11.76
CA THR A 373 -14.70 -20.04 -12.19
C THR A 373 -13.24 -20.06 -12.64
N TRP A 374 -12.59 -21.21 -12.56
CA TRP A 374 -11.25 -21.45 -13.13
C TRP A 374 -11.04 -22.94 -13.40
N ARG A 375 -9.96 -23.25 -14.11
CA ARG A 375 -9.54 -24.62 -14.39
C ARG A 375 -8.31 -24.93 -13.56
N THR A 376 -8.32 -26.01 -12.80
CA THR A 376 -7.21 -26.31 -11.90
C THR A 376 -5.94 -26.70 -12.66
N SER A 377 -4.81 -26.09 -12.31
CA SER A 377 -3.53 -26.30 -13.01
C SER A 377 -2.78 -27.57 -12.58
N LYS A 378 -3.10 -28.13 -11.40
CA LYS A 378 -2.38 -29.25 -10.77
C LYS A 378 -3.31 -30.24 -10.04
N SER A 379 -3.01 -31.53 -10.10
CA SER A 379 -3.65 -32.54 -9.25
C SER A 379 -3.09 -32.50 -7.83
N GLY A 380 -3.94 -32.70 -6.81
CA GLY A 380 -3.51 -32.71 -5.41
C GLY A 380 -4.69 -32.57 -4.45
N ILE A 381 -4.42 -32.06 -3.25
CA ILE A 381 -5.47 -31.69 -2.30
C ILE A 381 -5.68 -30.18 -2.35
N LEU A 382 -6.85 -29.74 -2.82
CA LEU A 382 -7.29 -28.36 -2.65
C LEU A 382 -7.58 -28.13 -1.17
N GLN A 383 -6.68 -27.45 -0.49
CA GLN A 383 -6.77 -27.17 0.95
C GLN A 383 -7.72 -26.01 1.22
N SER A 384 -7.57 -24.91 0.47
CA SER A 384 -8.36 -23.70 0.68
C SER A 384 -8.52 -22.87 -0.59
N VAL A 385 -9.56 -22.03 -0.58
CA VAL A 385 -9.78 -20.95 -1.55
C VAL A 385 -9.99 -19.66 -0.77
N SER A 386 -9.26 -18.62 -1.12
CA SER A 386 -9.25 -17.32 -0.45
C SER A 386 -9.64 -16.23 -1.43
N VAL A 387 -10.58 -15.38 -1.04
CA VAL A 387 -11.12 -14.27 -1.84
C VAL A 387 -10.85 -12.96 -1.12
N ASN A 388 -10.43 -11.91 -1.84
CA ASN A 388 -10.22 -10.60 -1.25
C ASN A 388 -11.55 -9.87 -1.08
N VAL A 389 -11.88 -9.50 0.16
CA VAL A 389 -13.17 -8.91 0.54
C VAL A 389 -12.95 -7.74 1.49
N ALA A 390 -13.58 -6.62 1.20
CA ALA A 390 -13.73 -5.52 2.16
C ALA A 390 -15.19 -5.43 2.59
N ALA A 391 -15.43 -5.42 3.90
CA ALA A 391 -16.71 -5.13 4.48
C ALA A 391 -17.02 -3.63 4.32
N GLY A 392 -18.29 -3.31 4.05
CA GLY A 392 -18.83 -1.98 4.30
C GLY A 392 -19.58 -1.96 5.64
N GLY A 393 -20.60 -1.12 5.72
CA GLY A 393 -21.55 -1.13 6.84
C GLY A 393 -22.53 -2.31 6.84
N ASN A 394 -22.25 -3.40 6.11
CA ASN A 394 -23.04 -4.61 5.98
C ASN A 394 -23.32 -5.24 7.36
N LYS A 395 -24.50 -5.86 7.51
CA LYS A 395 -24.85 -6.61 8.73
C LYS A 395 -25.11 -8.09 8.47
N ASN A 396 -25.50 -8.44 7.25
CA ASN A 396 -25.81 -9.81 6.87
C ASN A 396 -24.53 -10.56 6.56
N ALA A 397 -24.46 -11.85 6.89
CA ALA A 397 -23.26 -12.63 6.69
C ALA A 397 -23.04 -12.94 5.20
N LEU A 398 -21.77 -12.96 4.79
CA LEU A 398 -21.32 -13.38 3.47
C LEU A 398 -21.15 -14.89 3.45
N ASP A 399 -21.73 -15.58 2.47
CA ASP A 399 -21.49 -16.99 2.22
C ASP A 399 -20.58 -17.16 1.00
N ILE A 400 -19.49 -17.92 1.18
CA ILE A 400 -18.62 -18.37 0.08
C ILE A 400 -18.71 -19.88 -0.03
N LYS A 401 -19.03 -20.40 -1.21
CA LYS A 401 -19.11 -21.84 -1.50
C LYS A 401 -18.16 -22.19 -2.62
N VAL A 402 -17.28 -23.15 -2.39
CA VAL A 402 -16.35 -23.69 -3.39
C VAL A 402 -16.97 -24.94 -4.00
N PHE A 403 -16.97 -25.03 -5.32
CA PHE A 403 -17.63 -26.10 -6.05
C PHE A 403 -16.81 -26.62 -7.24
N ARG A 404 -17.08 -27.85 -7.64
CA ARG A 404 -16.62 -28.47 -8.90
C ARG A 404 -17.80 -28.63 -9.86
N PHE A 405 -17.56 -28.44 -11.14
CA PHE A 405 -18.55 -28.62 -12.19
C PHE A 405 -17.93 -29.24 -13.45
N THR A 406 -18.76 -29.53 -14.45
CA THR A 406 -18.36 -30.26 -15.66
C THR A 406 -17.82 -29.33 -16.74
N ASN A 407 -18.59 -28.29 -17.09
CA ASN A 407 -18.22 -27.24 -18.05
C ASN A 407 -19.12 -25.99 -17.85
N ILE A 408 -18.71 -24.85 -18.40
CA ILE A 408 -19.40 -23.57 -18.20
C ILE A 408 -20.82 -23.58 -18.78
N GLN A 409 -21.03 -24.20 -19.94
CA GLN A 409 -22.36 -24.25 -20.56
C GLN A 409 -23.38 -24.99 -19.69
N GLN A 410 -22.98 -26.10 -19.08
CA GLN A 410 -23.81 -26.83 -18.12
C GLN A 410 -24.01 -26.03 -16.84
N LEU A 411 -22.97 -25.38 -16.31
CA LEU A 411 -23.10 -24.53 -15.12
C LEU A 411 -24.16 -23.43 -15.29
N LEU A 412 -24.29 -22.88 -16.49
CA LEU A 412 -25.27 -21.83 -16.83
C LEU A 412 -26.66 -22.38 -17.18
N SER A 413 -26.83 -23.71 -17.28
CA SER A 413 -28.10 -24.33 -17.68
C SER A 413 -29.07 -24.51 -16.51
N ALA A 414 -30.37 -24.38 -16.80
CA ALA A 414 -31.42 -24.54 -15.80
C ALA A 414 -31.39 -25.95 -15.18
N GLY A 415 -31.47 -26.03 -13.84
CA GLY A 415 -31.50 -27.29 -13.10
C GLY A 415 -30.16 -27.99 -12.93
N TYR A 416 -29.06 -27.45 -13.45
CA TYR A 416 -27.73 -28.01 -13.22
C TYR A 416 -27.33 -27.92 -11.74
N LYS A 417 -26.72 -29.00 -11.24
CA LYS A 417 -26.23 -29.11 -9.86
C LYS A 417 -24.74 -29.38 -9.87
N TYR A 418 -23.95 -28.44 -9.36
CA TYR A 418 -22.52 -28.60 -9.13
C TYR A 418 -22.23 -29.47 -7.88
N GLU A 419 -21.02 -30.01 -7.79
CA GLU A 419 -20.52 -30.70 -6.59
C GLU A 419 -19.99 -29.65 -5.61
N LEU A 420 -20.57 -29.57 -4.41
CA LEU A 420 -20.06 -28.70 -3.34
C LEU A 420 -18.80 -29.31 -2.72
N LEU A 421 -17.69 -28.58 -2.74
CA LEU A 421 -16.41 -29.01 -2.16
C LEU A 421 -16.19 -28.46 -0.75
N GLY A 422 -16.65 -27.24 -0.48
CA GLY A 422 -16.53 -26.58 0.83
C GLY A 422 -17.33 -25.28 0.90
N SER A 423 -17.57 -24.77 2.10
CA SER A 423 -18.26 -23.49 2.29
C SER A 423 -17.90 -22.85 3.63
N ALA A 424 -17.92 -21.52 3.69
CA ALA A 424 -17.81 -20.76 4.92
C ALA A 424 -18.77 -19.57 4.93
N THR A 425 -19.18 -19.17 6.13
CA THR A 425 -19.98 -17.97 6.38
C THR A 425 -19.12 -16.97 7.15
N PHE A 426 -19.08 -15.72 6.70
CA PHE A 426 -18.31 -14.64 7.29
C PHE A 426 -19.26 -13.55 7.82
N VAL A 427 -19.22 -13.31 9.13
CA VAL A 427 -19.96 -12.22 9.77
C VAL A 427 -19.12 -10.94 9.64
N PRO A 428 -19.66 -9.82 9.09
CA PRO A 428 -18.90 -8.59 8.82
C PRO A 428 -18.00 -8.15 9.96
N SER A 429 -18.56 -7.93 11.15
CA SER A 429 -17.85 -7.38 12.30
C SER A 429 -16.93 -8.37 13.02
N ALA A 430 -17.03 -9.67 12.72
CA ALA A 430 -16.28 -10.70 13.42
C ALA A 430 -15.20 -11.36 12.55
N ASN A 431 -15.38 -11.37 11.23
CA ASN A 431 -14.55 -12.15 10.32
C ASN A 431 -13.96 -11.33 9.17
N LEU A 432 -14.42 -10.10 8.95
CA LEU A 432 -14.01 -9.25 7.83
C LEU A 432 -13.52 -7.89 8.33
N THR A 433 -12.82 -7.18 7.45
CA THR A 433 -12.23 -5.85 7.68
C THR A 433 -12.73 -4.86 6.64
N GLU A 434 -12.54 -3.57 6.86
CA GLU A 434 -12.90 -2.52 5.87
C GLU A 434 -11.87 -2.38 4.73
N VAL A 435 -10.81 -3.19 4.76
CA VAL A 435 -9.79 -3.34 3.71
C VAL A 435 -9.94 -4.71 3.03
N PHE A 436 -9.34 -4.89 1.85
CA PHE A 436 -9.40 -6.12 1.06
C PHE A 436 -8.51 -7.26 1.60
N ASP A 437 -8.76 -7.67 2.85
CA ASP A 437 -8.19 -8.90 3.41
C ASP A 437 -8.87 -10.14 2.81
N THR A 438 -8.33 -11.32 3.13
CA THR A 438 -8.76 -12.59 2.53
C THR A 438 -9.81 -13.31 3.37
N ALA A 439 -11.01 -13.51 2.82
CA ALA A 439 -12.00 -14.46 3.33
C ALA A 439 -11.69 -15.87 2.80
N THR A 440 -11.36 -16.81 3.69
CA THR A 440 -10.82 -18.13 3.31
C THR A 440 -11.77 -19.28 3.63
N VAL A 441 -12.09 -20.07 2.61
CA VAL A 441 -12.86 -21.31 2.74
C VAL A 441 -11.90 -22.50 2.81
N SER A 442 -11.98 -23.25 3.91
CA SER A 442 -11.32 -24.56 4.02
C SER A 442 -12.09 -25.61 3.20
N VAL A 443 -11.37 -26.34 2.35
CA VAL A 443 -11.94 -27.31 1.40
C VAL A 443 -11.48 -28.73 1.72
N ASN A 444 -10.16 -28.99 1.70
CA ASN A 444 -9.54 -30.30 1.91
C ASN A 444 -10.18 -31.41 1.05
N ARG A 445 -10.17 -31.22 -0.28
CA ARG A 445 -10.70 -32.20 -1.25
C ARG A 445 -9.69 -32.49 -2.35
N ALA A 446 -9.66 -33.74 -2.80
CA ALA A 446 -8.83 -34.12 -3.94
C ALA A 446 -9.34 -33.46 -5.22
N VAL A 447 -8.44 -32.88 -5.99
CA VAL A 447 -8.68 -32.28 -7.30
C VAL A 447 -7.73 -32.85 -8.33
N LYS A 448 -8.16 -32.94 -9.58
CA LYS A 448 -7.32 -33.34 -10.70
C LYS A 448 -6.98 -32.12 -11.55
N LYS A 449 -5.77 -32.11 -12.13
CA LYS A 449 -5.40 -31.15 -13.16
C LYS A 449 -6.47 -31.16 -14.26
N GLY A 450 -7.01 -29.99 -14.54
CA GLY A 450 -8.07 -29.80 -15.52
C GLY A 450 -9.49 -29.87 -14.98
N ASP A 451 -9.70 -30.15 -13.68
CA ASP A 451 -11.01 -29.99 -13.06
C ASP A 451 -11.50 -28.54 -13.23
N MET A 452 -12.78 -28.36 -13.52
CA MET A 452 -13.42 -27.05 -13.54
C MET A 452 -13.95 -26.74 -12.14
N LEU A 453 -13.42 -25.70 -11.52
CA LEU A 453 -13.74 -25.28 -10.16
C LEU A 453 -14.30 -23.86 -10.16
N GLY A 454 -15.05 -23.53 -9.12
CA GLY A 454 -15.53 -22.17 -8.91
C GLY A 454 -15.80 -21.87 -7.45
N PHE A 455 -16.01 -20.60 -7.15
CA PHE A 455 -16.60 -20.19 -5.89
C PHE A 455 -17.78 -19.26 -6.12
N SER A 456 -18.82 -19.38 -5.30
CA SER A 456 -19.87 -18.37 -5.20
C SER A 456 -19.50 -17.34 -4.14
N PHE A 457 -19.91 -16.11 -4.33
CA PHE A 457 -19.76 -14.99 -3.42
C PHE A 457 -21.11 -14.28 -3.33
N GLY A 458 -21.75 -14.26 -2.16
CA GLY A 458 -23.02 -13.56 -2.00
C GLY A 458 -23.59 -13.69 -0.59
N GLU A 459 -24.65 -12.93 -0.32
CA GLU A 459 -25.29 -12.93 1.00
C GLU A 459 -25.85 -14.31 1.38
N LYS A 460 -25.84 -14.62 2.67
CA LYS A 460 -26.58 -15.76 3.20
C LYS A 460 -28.08 -15.52 3.09
N ASN A 461 -28.82 -16.44 2.43
CA ASN A 461 -30.28 -16.42 2.24
C ASN A 461 -30.85 -15.39 1.23
N VAL A 462 -30.29 -15.34 0.01
CA VAL A 462 -30.67 -14.48 -1.15
C VAL A 462 -32.12 -14.63 -1.69
N LEU A 463 -33.06 -15.22 -0.93
CA LEU A 463 -34.46 -15.35 -1.34
C LEU A 463 -35.29 -14.06 -1.10
N GLY A 464 -34.65 -12.92 -0.83
CA GLY A 464 -35.32 -11.60 -0.86
C GLY A 464 -36.27 -11.31 0.30
N PHE A 465 -36.27 -12.12 1.37
CA PHE A 465 -37.12 -11.91 2.54
C PHE A 465 -36.41 -11.18 3.71
N GLY A 466 -35.20 -10.66 3.48
CA GLY A 466 -34.45 -9.90 4.47
C GLY A 466 -34.86 -8.43 4.50
N LEU A 467 -35.53 -7.99 5.56
CA LEU A 467 -35.56 -6.57 5.94
C LEU A 467 -34.25 -6.26 6.67
N GLY A 468 -33.24 -5.75 5.97
CA GLY A 468 -32.04 -5.26 6.65
C GLY A 468 -30.82 -5.05 5.78
N ASN A 469 -30.51 -3.78 5.54
CA ASN A 469 -29.22 -3.21 5.14
C ASN A 469 -28.81 -3.30 3.65
N TYR A 470 -28.61 -2.13 3.04
CA TYR A 470 -28.37 -1.90 1.61
C TYR A 470 -26.91 -1.62 1.25
N ILE A 471 -25.99 -1.80 2.19
CA ILE A 471 -24.58 -1.51 1.94
C ILE A 471 -23.94 -2.80 1.43
N PRO A 472 -23.33 -2.81 0.23
CA PRO A 472 -22.76 -4.02 -0.33
C PRO A 472 -21.33 -4.30 0.10
N TYR A 473 -20.98 -5.59 0.09
CA TYR A 473 -19.58 -5.99 0.21
C TYR A 473 -18.82 -5.49 -1.00
N CYS A 474 -17.53 -5.26 -0.82
CA CYS A 474 -16.64 -4.95 -1.92
C CYS A 474 -15.70 -6.12 -2.20
N HIS A 475 -15.43 -6.36 -3.48
CA HIS A 475 -14.41 -7.26 -3.97
C HIS A 475 -13.49 -6.55 -4.96
N LEU A 476 -12.43 -7.24 -5.38
CA LEU A 476 -11.50 -6.74 -6.38
C LEU A 476 -11.74 -7.44 -7.71
N GLU A 477 -11.98 -6.67 -8.75
CA GLU A 477 -12.03 -7.15 -10.13
C GLU A 477 -10.80 -6.73 -10.92
N TYR A 478 -10.41 -7.54 -11.91
CA TYR A 478 -9.40 -7.20 -12.90
C TYR A 478 -9.88 -7.55 -14.31
N ASP A 479 -9.27 -6.90 -15.29
CA ASP A 479 -9.51 -7.18 -16.70
C ASP A 479 -8.74 -8.44 -17.13
N LEU A 480 -9.45 -9.40 -17.73
CA LEU A 480 -8.86 -10.53 -18.44
C LEU A 480 -8.38 -10.03 -19.82
N ASN A 481 -7.17 -10.41 -20.22
CA ASN A 481 -6.56 -9.92 -21.46
C ASN A 481 -7.37 -10.37 -22.69
N ALA A 482 -7.34 -9.62 -23.80
CA ALA A 482 -8.08 -9.97 -25.03
C ALA A 482 -7.76 -11.37 -25.60
N VAL A 483 -6.58 -11.93 -25.30
CA VAL A 483 -6.21 -13.32 -25.64
C VAL A 483 -6.99 -14.35 -24.82
N GLU A 484 -7.43 -13.99 -23.61
CA GLU A 484 -8.31 -14.79 -22.75
C GLU A 484 -9.80 -14.62 -23.12
N GLN A 485 -10.14 -13.64 -23.98
CA GLN A 485 -11.53 -13.32 -24.35
C GLN A 485 -12.00 -13.98 -25.66
N GLN A 486 -11.11 -14.61 -26.44
CA GLN A 486 -11.52 -15.31 -27.68
C GLN A 486 -12.27 -16.61 -27.36
N CYS A 487 -13.59 -16.50 -27.21
CA CYS A 487 -14.59 -17.52 -27.54
C CYS A 487 -14.26 -18.99 -27.22
N ASP A 488 -13.68 -19.26 -26.04
CA ASP A 488 -13.51 -20.63 -25.56
C ASP A 488 -13.93 -20.73 -24.09
N LEU A 489 -14.85 -21.65 -23.80
CA LEU A 489 -15.40 -21.97 -22.47
C LEU A 489 -14.35 -22.68 -21.56
N GLN A 490 -13.06 -22.52 -21.88
CA GLN A 490 -11.88 -23.05 -21.19
C GLN A 490 -11.25 -22.04 -20.22
N GLN A 491 -11.64 -20.75 -20.29
CA GLN A 491 -11.04 -19.67 -19.50
C GLN A 491 -11.81 -19.37 -18.20
N PRO A 492 -11.18 -18.71 -17.20
CA PRO A 492 -11.88 -18.20 -16.02
C PRO A 492 -13.02 -17.26 -16.42
N VAL A 493 -14.22 -17.51 -15.90
CA VAL A 493 -15.38 -16.63 -16.15
C VAL A 493 -15.91 -16.12 -14.82
N LEU A 494 -16.15 -14.80 -14.76
CA LEU A 494 -16.94 -14.17 -13.72
C LEU A 494 -18.40 -14.09 -14.17
N ILE A 495 -19.28 -14.66 -13.36
CA ILE A 495 -20.71 -14.77 -13.60
C ILE A 495 -21.44 -13.97 -12.52
N GLU A 496 -22.51 -13.28 -12.89
CA GLU A 496 -23.40 -12.59 -11.96
C GLU A 496 -24.82 -13.12 -12.08
N GLN A 497 -25.50 -13.21 -10.94
CA GLN A 497 -26.94 -13.43 -10.86
C GLN A 497 -27.52 -12.35 -9.97
N GLY A 498 -28.52 -11.62 -10.45
CA GLY A 498 -29.18 -10.59 -9.64
C GLY A 498 -29.77 -11.19 -8.35
N SER A 499 -29.65 -10.49 -7.24
CA SER A 499 -30.24 -10.90 -5.95
C SER A 499 -31.75 -11.11 -6.10
N GLY A 500 -32.27 -12.26 -5.67
CA GLY A 500 -33.67 -12.67 -5.86
C GLY A 500 -34.08 -12.94 -7.33
N GLN A 501 -33.20 -12.76 -8.32
CA GLN A 501 -33.49 -12.97 -9.74
C GLN A 501 -33.39 -14.45 -10.11
N ASN A 502 -34.37 -15.23 -9.66
CA ASN A 502 -34.46 -16.67 -9.92
C ASN A 502 -35.47 -17.05 -11.02
N SER A 503 -36.30 -16.09 -11.45
CA SER A 503 -37.31 -16.31 -12.48
C SER A 503 -36.70 -16.16 -13.89
N PRO A 504 -37.10 -17.00 -14.87
CA PRO A 504 -36.76 -16.80 -16.28
C PRO A 504 -37.09 -15.38 -16.79
N ARG A 505 -36.37 -14.96 -17.82
CA ARG A 505 -36.45 -13.64 -18.45
C ARG A 505 -36.90 -13.75 -19.91
N GLY A 506 -37.04 -12.60 -20.58
CA GLY A 506 -37.38 -12.52 -22.00
C GLY A 506 -38.88 -12.67 -22.30
N LEU A 507 -39.29 -12.22 -23.48
CA LEU A 507 -40.70 -12.27 -23.92
C LEU A 507 -41.23 -13.71 -24.09
N ASN A 508 -40.34 -14.67 -24.33
CA ASN A 508 -40.67 -16.09 -24.45
C ASN A 508 -40.52 -16.86 -23.12
N GLY A 509 -40.06 -16.21 -22.04
CA GLY A 509 -39.81 -16.85 -20.75
C GLY A 509 -38.65 -17.86 -20.73
N MET A 510 -37.71 -17.79 -21.69
CA MET A 510 -36.62 -18.75 -21.84
C MET A 510 -35.23 -18.17 -21.55
N GLU A 511 -35.11 -16.87 -21.30
CA GLU A 511 -33.80 -16.26 -21.05
C GLU A 511 -33.34 -16.51 -19.60
N SER A 512 -32.06 -16.82 -19.43
CA SER A 512 -31.46 -17.01 -18.11
C SER A 512 -31.32 -15.67 -17.38
N PRO A 513 -31.62 -15.59 -16.07
CA PRO A 513 -31.32 -14.41 -15.26
C PRO A 513 -29.83 -14.27 -14.94
N ILE A 514 -29.02 -15.29 -15.27
CA ILE A 514 -27.58 -15.33 -15.04
C ILE A 514 -26.86 -14.68 -16.23
N LYS A 515 -25.89 -13.80 -15.95
CA LYS A 515 -25.10 -13.10 -16.96
C LYS A 515 -23.60 -13.30 -16.71
N VAL A 516 -22.82 -13.24 -17.79
CA VAL A 516 -21.36 -13.22 -17.71
C VAL A 516 -20.87 -11.78 -17.63
N ARG A 517 -19.99 -11.48 -16.66
CA ARG A 517 -19.21 -10.23 -16.63
C ARG A 517 -18.07 -10.36 -17.63
N ASN A 518 -18.36 -10.01 -18.88
CA ASN A 518 -17.43 -10.19 -20.00
C ASN A 518 -16.07 -9.53 -19.72
N GLY A 519 -15.01 -10.32 -19.84
CA GLY A 519 -13.63 -9.85 -19.69
C GLY A 519 -13.22 -9.52 -18.25
N LYS A 520 -13.98 -9.95 -17.23
CA LYS A 520 -13.68 -9.68 -15.81
C LYS A 520 -13.32 -10.95 -15.06
N GLY A 521 -12.42 -10.82 -14.10
CA GLY A 521 -12.14 -11.82 -13.08
C GLY A 521 -12.13 -11.21 -11.69
N MET A 522 -12.51 -11.98 -10.66
CA MET A 522 -12.35 -11.60 -9.25
C MET A 522 -10.97 -11.99 -8.73
N LYS A 523 -10.38 -11.20 -7.83
CA LYS A 523 -9.15 -11.57 -7.14
C LYS A 523 -9.38 -12.72 -6.17
N PHE A 524 -8.65 -13.82 -6.36
CA PHE A 524 -8.63 -14.97 -5.46
C PHE A 524 -7.30 -15.72 -5.52
N HIS A 525 -7.11 -16.66 -4.61
CA HIS A 525 -6.10 -17.70 -4.73
C HIS A 525 -6.57 -19.02 -4.13
N ALA A 526 -6.09 -20.14 -4.69
CA ALA A 526 -6.41 -21.49 -4.28
C ALA A 526 -5.13 -22.29 -4.00
N ASN A 527 -5.06 -22.89 -2.82
CA ASN A 527 -3.89 -23.64 -2.35
C ASN A 527 -4.06 -25.13 -2.60
N ILE A 528 -3.23 -25.68 -3.49
CA ILE A 528 -3.23 -27.10 -3.86
C ILE A 528 -1.86 -27.71 -3.52
N VAL A 529 -1.85 -28.60 -2.53
CA VAL A 529 -0.65 -29.33 -2.11
C VAL A 529 -0.49 -30.65 -2.84
#